data_AF-A0A0S6XGM0-F1
#
_entry.id   AF-A0A0S6XGM0-F1
#
_cell.length_a   1.000
_cell.length_b   1.000
_cell.length_c   1.000
_cell.angle_alpha   90.00
_cell.angle_beta   90.00
_cell.angle_gamma   90.00
#
_symmetry.space_group_name_H-M   'P 1'
#
loop_
_entity.id
_entity.type
_entity.pdbx_description
1 polymer ?
#
loop_
_entity_poly.entity_id
_entity_poly.type
_entity_poly.pdbx_seq_one_letter_code
_entity_poly.pdbx_strand_id
1 'polypeptide(L)'
;MASKPNAIHVRGASSERDDVDFVVAAWDSTLPYLDFIGAGEMWGTQPFSEQEGFRADIVDVVQQTEAATGLEGRQLLVAEVDDVKNTSERPIRVGAAMFRDTFSSYLTEREELHAEVAEAESYVWIEALISDYRYASRPRGVGAALIDEIKRLAGGAGKRSVYVDAWAGNERKLNR
;
A
#
# COMPACT_ATOMS: atom_id res chain seq x y z
N MET A 1 -30.64 -5.18 -11.27
CA MET A 1 -29.46 -5.57 -12.07
C MET A 1 -28.23 -5.25 -11.24
N ALA A 2 -27.41 -6.23 -10.89
CA ALA A 2 -26.15 -5.96 -10.20
C ALA A 2 -25.21 -5.26 -11.20
N SER A 3 -24.73 -4.06 -10.85
CA SER A 3 -23.67 -3.39 -11.59
C SER A 3 -22.49 -4.35 -11.69
N LYS A 4 -21.91 -4.53 -12.88
CA LYS A 4 -20.60 -5.20 -12.97
C LYS A 4 -19.65 -4.46 -12.03
N PRO A 5 -18.82 -5.17 -11.25
CA PRO A 5 -17.79 -4.51 -10.46
C PRO A 5 -16.86 -3.77 -11.43
N ASN A 6 -16.55 -2.50 -11.14
CA ASN A 6 -15.57 -1.75 -11.93
C ASN A 6 -14.24 -2.53 -11.88
N ALA A 7 -13.60 -2.70 -13.03
CA ALA A 7 -12.30 -3.36 -13.10
C ALA A 7 -11.29 -2.53 -12.29
N ILE A 8 -10.51 -3.21 -11.45
CA ILE A 8 -9.40 -2.58 -10.72
C ILE A 8 -8.14 -2.77 -11.54
N HIS A 9 -7.49 -1.66 -11.86
CA HIS A 9 -6.19 -1.62 -12.54
C HIS A 9 -5.12 -1.21 -11.53
N VAL A 10 -3.92 -1.82 -11.61
CA VAL A 10 -2.80 -1.47 -10.72
C VAL A 10 -1.62 -1.04 -11.59
N ARG A 11 -0.94 0.02 -11.16
CA ARG A 11 0.25 0.57 -11.83
C ARG A 11 1.27 1.06 -10.82
N GLY A 12 2.52 1.25 -11.28
CA GLY A 12 3.50 2.06 -10.55
C GLY A 12 2.99 3.48 -10.33
N ALA A 13 3.33 4.05 -9.18
CA ALA A 13 3.07 5.43 -8.86
C ALA A 13 3.91 6.37 -9.73
N SER A 14 3.38 7.56 -9.98
CA SER A 14 4.04 8.56 -10.80
C SER A 14 3.80 9.98 -10.29
N SER A 15 4.86 10.78 -10.36
CA SER A 15 4.84 12.20 -10.06
C SER A 15 3.96 12.97 -11.07
N GLU A 16 3.94 12.57 -12.34
CA GLU A 16 3.10 13.18 -13.39
C GLU A 16 1.59 13.01 -13.16
N ARG A 17 1.20 12.05 -12.32
CA ARG A 17 -0.21 11.76 -11.98
C ARG A 17 -0.62 12.26 -10.60
N ASP A 18 0.21 13.08 -9.96
CA ASP A 18 -0.03 13.61 -8.62
C ASP A 18 -0.24 12.50 -7.58
N ASP A 19 0.46 11.37 -7.71
CA ASP A 19 0.25 10.22 -6.82
C ASP A 19 0.77 10.48 -5.40
N VAL A 20 1.75 11.37 -5.24
CA VAL A 20 2.22 11.81 -3.91
C VAL A 20 1.05 12.36 -3.09
N ASP A 21 0.31 13.32 -3.65
CA ASP A 21 -0.82 13.95 -2.95
C ASP A 21 -1.98 12.97 -2.77
N PHE A 22 -2.19 12.06 -3.72
CA PHE A 22 -3.17 10.98 -3.55
C PHE A 22 -2.83 10.07 -2.37
N VAL A 23 -1.59 9.57 -2.29
CA VAL A 23 -1.16 8.61 -1.26
C VAL A 23 -1.21 9.25 0.12
N VAL A 24 -0.69 10.48 0.27
CA VAL A 24 -0.74 11.21 1.54
C VAL A 24 -2.18 11.38 2.01
N ALA A 25 -3.08 11.81 1.13
CA ALA A 25 -4.48 11.99 1.49
C ALA A 25 -5.24 10.67 1.68
N ALA A 26 -4.81 9.58 1.02
CA ALA A 26 -5.36 8.25 1.27
C ALA A 26 -5.00 7.78 2.68
N TRP A 27 -3.76 7.97 3.14
CA TRP A 27 -3.34 7.71 4.51
C TRP A 27 -4.18 8.47 5.53
N ASP A 28 -4.31 9.79 5.37
CA ASP A 28 -5.13 10.63 6.27
C ASP A 28 -6.58 10.13 6.35
N SER A 29 -7.15 9.69 5.21
CA SER A 29 -8.52 9.19 5.16
C SER A 29 -8.73 7.89 5.95
N THR A 30 -7.68 7.10 6.17
CA THR A 30 -7.78 5.83 6.90
C THR A 30 -7.92 6.03 8.41
N LEU A 31 -7.32 7.08 8.97
CA LEU A 31 -7.23 7.27 10.42
C LEU A 31 -8.60 7.33 11.11
N PRO A 32 -9.60 8.11 10.62
CA PRO A 32 -10.93 8.12 11.25
C PRO A 32 -11.62 6.75 11.22
N TYR A 33 -11.41 5.97 10.16
CA TYR A 33 -11.99 4.63 10.08
C TYR A 33 -11.31 3.65 11.04
N LEU A 34 -9.97 3.69 11.11
CA LEU A 34 -9.20 2.83 11.99
C LEU A 34 -9.54 3.12 13.46
N ASP A 35 -9.69 4.39 13.84
CA ASP A 35 -10.18 4.79 15.16
C ASP A 35 -11.58 4.24 15.42
N PHE A 36 -12.52 4.44 14.47
CA PHE A 36 -13.89 3.95 14.59
C PHE A 36 -14.01 2.44 14.82
N ILE A 37 -13.11 1.63 14.23
CA ILE A 37 -13.11 0.17 14.42
C ILE A 37 -12.23 -0.32 15.58
N GLY A 38 -11.62 0.60 16.36
CA GLY A 38 -10.73 0.25 17.48
C GLY A 38 -9.33 -0.22 17.06
N ALA A 39 -8.91 0.09 15.84
CA ALA A 39 -7.60 -0.25 15.27
C ALA A 39 -6.67 0.99 15.10
N GLY A 40 -7.01 2.12 15.71
CA GLY A 40 -6.27 3.38 15.58
C GLY A 40 -4.93 3.43 16.33
N GLU A 41 -4.77 2.66 17.41
CA GLU A 41 -3.61 2.75 18.32
C GLU A 41 -2.25 2.61 17.62
N MET A 42 -2.15 1.73 16.61
CA MET A 42 -0.90 1.52 15.86
C MET A 42 -0.47 2.75 15.05
N TRP A 43 -1.42 3.55 14.60
CA TRP A 43 -1.20 4.59 13.58
C TRP A 43 -1.15 5.99 14.17
N GLY A 44 -1.58 6.14 15.42
CA GLY A 44 -1.69 7.43 16.10
C GLY A 44 -2.88 8.25 15.60
N THR A 45 -3.00 9.47 16.12
CA THR A 45 -4.11 10.38 15.83
C THR A 45 -3.71 11.56 14.95
N GLN A 46 -2.42 11.78 14.72
CA GLN A 46 -1.91 12.87 13.90
C GLN A 46 -2.00 12.45 12.41
N PRO A 47 -2.67 13.25 11.56
CA PRO A 47 -2.67 13.04 10.11
C PRO A 47 -1.25 12.88 9.56
N PHE A 48 -1.07 11.94 8.63
CA PHE A 48 0.22 11.70 7.99
C PHE A 48 0.69 12.90 7.17
N SER A 49 -0.23 13.70 6.62
CA SER A 49 0.11 14.98 5.98
C SER A 49 0.73 16.01 6.93
N GLU A 50 0.48 15.89 8.23
CA GLU A 50 1.02 16.77 9.27
C GLU A 50 2.29 16.20 9.93
N GLN A 51 2.67 14.96 9.63
CA GLN A 51 3.88 14.33 10.17
C GLN A 51 5.11 14.83 9.41
N GLU A 52 6.13 15.26 10.17
CA GLU A 52 7.39 15.73 9.61
C GLU A 52 8.05 14.63 8.77
N GLY A 53 8.49 14.98 7.56
CA GLY A 53 9.21 14.07 6.67
C GLY A 53 8.33 13.07 5.89
N PHE A 54 7.08 12.82 6.28
CA PHE A 54 6.25 11.80 5.63
C PHE A 54 6.00 12.09 4.14
N ARG A 55 5.62 13.32 3.80
CA ARG A 55 5.41 13.69 2.39
C ARG A 55 6.71 13.58 1.58
N ALA A 56 7.85 13.94 2.16
CA ALA A 56 9.15 13.81 1.50
C ALA A 56 9.49 12.33 1.25
N ASP A 57 9.22 11.45 2.23
CA ASP A 57 9.40 10.00 2.05
C ASP A 57 8.55 9.48 0.88
N ILE A 58 7.27 9.86 0.79
CA ILE A 58 6.42 9.47 -0.35
C ILE A 58 6.97 10.00 -1.69
N VAL A 59 7.48 11.23 -1.74
CA VAL A 59 8.15 11.76 -2.94
C VAL A 59 9.33 10.89 -3.34
N ASP A 60 10.19 10.53 -2.38
CA ASP A 60 11.38 9.71 -2.63
C ASP A 60 11.00 8.31 -3.13
N VAL A 61 9.96 7.69 -2.57
CA VAL A 61 9.49 6.37 -3.03
C VAL A 61 8.90 6.44 -4.45
N VAL A 62 8.14 7.50 -4.78
CA VAL A 62 7.60 7.68 -6.13
C VAL A 62 8.75 7.84 -7.13
N GLN A 63 9.75 8.65 -6.82
CA GLN A 63 10.92 8.82 -7.70
C GLN A 63 11.72 7.52 -7.87
N GLN A 64 11.90 6.74 -6.80
CA GLN A 64 12.52 5.41 -6.89
C GLN A 64 11.72 4.47 -7.80
N THR A 65 10.39 4.47 -7.66
CA THR A 65 9.49 3.66 -8.49
C THR A 65 9.61 4.04 -9.97
N GLU A 66 9.63 5.34 -10.29
CA GLU A 66 9.76 5.83 -11.67
C GLU A 66 11.12 5.50 -12.30
N ALA A 67 12.19 5.52 -11.51
CA ALA A 67 13.55 5.23 -11.97
C ALA A 67 13.87 3.73 -12.03
N ALA A 68 13.04 2.87 -11.42
CA ALA A 68 13.34 1.46 -11.25
C ALA A 68 13.31 0.69 -12.59
N THR A 69 14.35 -0.11 -12.82
CA THR A 69 14.41 -1.10 -13.92
C THR A 69 14.13 -2.53 -13.44
N GLY A 70 13.90 -2.69 -12.14
CA GLY A 70 13.64 -3.95 -11.45
C GLY A 70 12.89 -3.68 -10.14
N LEU A 71 13.09 -4.54 -9.13
CA LEU A 71 12.45 -4.40 -7.81
C LEU A 71 13.42 -4.02 -6.69
N GLU A 72 14.61 -3.53 -7.03
CA GLU A 72 15.57 -3.04 -6.03
C GLU A 72 15.05 -1.78 -5.37
N GLY A 73 15.14 -1.69 -4.04
CA GLY A 73 14.67 -0.53 -3.29
C GLY A 73 13.16 -0.52 -3.05
N ARG A 74 12.61 0.66 -2.73
CA ARG A 74 11.16 0.81 -2.46
C ARG A 74 10.39 1.03 -3.75
N GLN A 75 9.21 0.42 -3.80
CA GLN A 75 8.28 0.47 -4.92
C GLN A 75 6.90 0.87 -4.38
N LEU A 76 6.20 1.77 -5.09
CA LEU A 76 4.85 2.20 -4.75
C LEU A 76 3.90 1.90 -5.91
N LEU A 77 2.83 1.15 -5.62
CA LEU A 77 1.75 0.88 -6.55
C LEU A 77 0.51 1.67 -6.19
N VAL A 78 -0.24 2.08 -7.20
CA VAL A 78 -1.55 2.72 -7.09
C VAL A 78 -2.59 1.86 -7.78
N ALA A 79 -3.69 1.59 -7.08
CA ALA A 79 -4.87 0.92 -7.62
C ALA A 79 -5.90 1.96 -8.09
N GLU A 80 -6.46 1.74 -9.26
CA GLU A 80 -7.39 2.63 -9.95
C GLU A 80 -8.64 1.86 -10.40
N VAL A 81 -9.76 2.56 -10.53
CA VAL A 81 -11.00 2.07 -11.16
C VAL A 81 -11.52 3.10 -12.15
N ASP A 82 -12.18 2.63 -13.19
CA ASP A 82 -12.83 3.51 -14.15
C ASP A 82 -13.94 4.34 -13.47
N ASP A 83 -13.99 5.63 -13.80
CA ASP A 83 -15.07 6.52 -13.38
C ASP A 83 -16.27 6.35 -14.32
N VAL A 84 -17.00 5.24 -14.20
CA VAL A 84 -18.12 4.92 -15.11
C VAL A 84 -19.30 5.91 -14.96
N LYS A 85 -19.31 6.75 -13.92
CA LYS A 85 -20.43 7.67 -13.61
C LYS A 85 -20.14 9.12 -13.97
N ASN A 86 -18.88 9.52 -14.06
CA ASN A 86 -18.47 10.87 -14.40
C ASN A 86 -17.69 10.83 -15.71
N THR A 87 -17.91 11.80 -16.59
CA THR A 87 -17.18 11.94 -17.86
C THR A 87 -15.70 12.34 -17.65
N SER A 88 -15.13 12.07 -16.47
CA SER A 88 -13.73 12.31 -16.22
C SER A 88 -12.94 11.25 -16.97
N GLU A 89 -12.02 11.68 -17.83
CA GLU A 89 -11.14 10.76 -18.58
C GLU A 89 -10.10 10.09 -17.67
N ARG A 90 -10.04 10.46 -16.38
CA ARG A 90 -9.03 9.99 -15.43
C ARG A 90 -9.61 8.93 -14.50
N PRO A 91 -9.01 7.74 -14.41
CA PRO A 91 -9.39 6.73 -13.44
C PRO A 91 -9.38 7.27 -12.00
N ILE A 92 -10.29 6.78 -11.18
CA ILE A 92 -10.34 7.08 -9.75
C ILE A 92 -9.32 6.19 -9.04
N ARG A 93 -8.39 6.79 -8.32
CA ARG A 93 -7.42 6.09 -7.47
C ARG A 93 -8.12 5.66 -6.18
N VAL A 94 -7.94 4.40 -5.78
CA VAL A 94 -8.75 3.77 -4.71
C VAL A 94 -7.92 3.04 -3.65
N GLY A 95 -6.61 2.92 -3.87
CA GLY A 95 -5.68 2.41 -2.87
C GLY A 95 -4.24 2.47 -3.35
N ALA A 96 -3.33 2.16 -2.45
CA ALA A 96 -1.91 2.11 -2.71
C ALA A 96 -1.23 0.98 -1.92
N ALA A 97 -0.09 0.52 -2.42
CA ALA A 97 0.78 -0.40 -1.69
C ALA A 97 2.24 0.05 -1.80
N MET A 98 2.98 -0.06 -0.70
CA MET A 98 4.42 0.12 -0.68
C MET A 98 5.08 -1.21 -0.36
N PHE A 99 6.12 -1.56 -1.12
CA PHE A 99 6.89 -2.78 -0.90
C PHE A 99 8.36 -2.57 -1.28
N ARG A 100 9.24 -3.45 -0.80
CA ARG A 100 10.68 -3.41 -1.12
C ARG A 100 11.29 -4.80 -1.12
N ASP A 101 12.54 -4.91 -1.55
CA ASP A 101 13.29 -6.17 -1.61
C ASP A 101 14.16 -6.46 -0.38
N THR A 102 14.02 -5.66 0.68
CA THR A 102 14.69 -5.84 1.97
C THR A 102 13.71 -5.69 3.12
N PHE A 103 13.98 -6.30 4.28
CA PHE A 103 13.22 -5.99 5.49
C PHE A 103 13.63 -4.63 6.07
N SER A 104 12.68 -3.94 6.70
CA SER A 104 12.99 -2.74 7.50
C SER A 104 13.79 -3.10 8.75
N SER A 105 14.58 -2.14 9.25
CA SER A 105 15.42 -2.32 10.43
C SER A 105 14.62 -2.76 11.66
N TYR A 106 13.38 -2.26 11.83
CA TYR A 106 12.55 -2.64 12.99
C TYR A 106 12.17 -4.12 13.01
N LEU A 107 12.24 -4.83 11.88
CA LEU A 107 12.06 -6.28 11.80
C LEU A 107 13.39 -7.00 12.03
N THR A 108 14.46 -6.53 11.39
CA THR A 108 15.79 -7.18 11.47
C THR A 108 16.45 -7.02 12.82
N GLU A 109 16.06 -6.01 13.61
CA GLU A 109 16.58 -5.76 14.96
C GLU A 109 15.77 -6.46 16.06
N ARG A 110 14.66 -7.14 15.73
CA ARG A 110 13.85 -7.89 16.69
C ARG A 110 14.37 -9.31 16.83
N GLU A 111 14.85 -9.64 18.02
CA GLU A 111 15.39 -10.98 18.33
C GLU A 111 14.37 -12.09 18.03
N GLU A 112 13.08 -11.85 18.27
CA GLU A 112 12.03 -12.84 18.03
C GLU A 112 11.79 -13.13 16.54
N LEU A 113 12.26 -12.26 15.63
CA LEU A 113 12.10 -12.39 14.18
C LEU A 113 13.38 -12.81 13.47
N HIS A 114 14.52 -12.89 14.17
CA HIS A 114 15.81 -13.20 13.55
C HIS A 114 15.81 -14.50 12.74
N ALA A 115 15.15 -15.55 13.23
CA ALA A 115 15.06 -16.82 12.51
C ALA A 115 14.33 -16.66 11.15
N GLU A 116 13.15 -16.03 11.17
CA GLU A 116 12.35 -15.80 9.97
C GLU A 116 13.06 -14.88 8.96
N VAL A 117 13.73 -13.83 9.46
CA VAL A 117 14.52 -12.90 8.65
C VAL A 117 15.72 -13.61 8.02
N ALA A 118 16.41 -14.49 8.77
CA ALA A 118 17.58 -15.21 8.28
C ALA A 118 17.23 -16.30 7.25
N GLU A 119 16.05 -16.91 7.34
CA GLU A 119 15.58 -17.92 6.38
C GLU A 119 14.96 -17.31 5.12
N ALA A 120 14.61 -16.03 5.13
CA ALA A 120 14.01 -15.35 3.99
C ALA A 120 15.00 -15.19 2.84
N GLU A 121 14.84 -16.02 1.81
CA GLU A 121 15.62 -15.94 0.58
C GLU A 121 14.76 -15.42 -0.59
N SER A 122 15.36 -14.60 -1.47
CA SER A 122 14.74 -14.12 -2.71
C SER A 122 13.29 -13.66 -2.53
N TYR A 123 13.09 -12.52 -1.88
CA TYR A 123 11.76 -12.05 -1.51
C TYR A 123 11.50 -10.59 -1.88
N VAL A 124 10.24 -10.20 -1.72
CA VAL A 124 9.84 -8.82 -1.45
C VAL A 124 9.01 -8.78 -0.17
N TRP A 125 9.01 -7.63 0.50
CA TRP A 125 8.27 -7.38 1.73
C TRP A 125 7.33 -6.18 1.53
N ILE A 126 6.07 -6.35 1.89
CA ILE A 126 5.03 -5.32 1.83
C ILE A 126 5.12 -4.50 3.11
N GLU A 127 5.42 -3.21 2.95
CA GLU A 127 5.53 -2.26 4.06
C GLU A 127 4.17 -1.68 4.45
N ALA A 128 3.31 -1.44 3.45
CA ALA A 128 2.01 -0.84 3.65
C ALA A 128 1.02 -1.24 2.57
N LEU A 129 -0.24 -1.36 2.98
CA LEU A 129 -1.41 -1.51 2.11
C LEU A 129 -2.48 -0.52 2.57
N ILE A 130 -2.89 0.38 1.69
CA ILE A 130 -3.83 1.46 1.99
C ILE A 130 -5.02 1.35 1.04
N SER A 131 -6.22 1.42 1.60
CA SER A 131 -7.44 1.68 0.83
C SER A 131 -7.87 3.12 1.07
N ASP A 132 -8.30 3.83 0.04
CA ASP A 132 -8.77 5.21 0.18
C ASP A 132 -10.22 5.25 0.71
N TYR A 133 -10.43 5.95 1.83
CA TYR A 133 -11.72 6.07 2.50
C TYR A 133 -12.50 7.33 2.12
N ARG A 134 -11.96 8.20 1.25
CA ARG A 134 -12.64 9.42 0.79
C ARG A 134 -13.87 9.13 -0.09
N TYR A 135 -13.98 7.92 -0.63
CA TYR A 135 -15.08 7.53 -1.53
C TYR A 135 -16.18 6.77 -0.78
N ALA A 136 -17.43 7.24 -0.94
CA ALA A 136 -18.61 6.63 -0.29
C ALA A 136 -18.89 5.19 -0.76
N SER A 137 -18.66 4.89 -2.05
CA SER A 137 -18.73 3.54 -2.61
C SER A 137 -17.33 3.01 -2.89
N ARG A 138 -16.81 2.21 -1.95
CA ARG A 138 -15.49 1.58 -2.07
C ARG A 138 -15.54 0.35 -2.97
N PRO A 139 -14.68 0.26 -4.01
CA PRO A 139 -14.54 -1.00 -4.73
C PRO A 139 -13.99 -2.06 -3.78
N ARG A 140 -14.66 -3.21 -3.71
CA ARG A 140 -14.15 -4.37 -2.98
C ARG A 140 -13.02 -5.00 -3.79
N GLY A 141 -12.01 -5.55 -3.11
CA GLY A 141 -10.90 -6.26 -3.75
C GLY A 141 -9.67 -5.42 -4.08
N VAL A 142 -9.62 -4.14 -3.68
CA VAL A 142 -8.43 -3.27 -3.89
C VAL A 142 -7.16 -3.88 -3.30
N GLY A 143 -7.21 -4.31 -2.03
CA GLY A 143 -6.06 -4.96 -1.39
C GLY A 143 -5.63 -6.25 -2.09
N ALA A 144 -6.60 -7.04 -2.57
CA ALA A 144 -6.31 -8.27 -3.32
C ALA A 144 -5.62 -7.95 -4.65
N ALA A 145 -6.13 -6.97 -5.42
CA ALA A 145 -5.53 -6.54 -6.67
C ALA A 145 -4.09 -6.02 -6.48
N LEU A 146 -3.84 -5.23 -5.43
CA LEU A 146 -2.50 -4.75 -5.08
C LEU A 146 -1.55 -5.92 -4.76
N ILE A 147 -1.98 -6.87 -3.92
CA ILE A 147 -1.16 -8.04 -3.56
C ILE A 147 -0.89 -8.93 -4.77
N ASP A 148 -1.89 -9.14 -5.62
CA ASP A 148 -1.74 -9.97 -6.81
C ASP A 148 -0.76 -9.35 -7.81
N GLU A 149 -0.77 -8.02 -7.96
CA GLU A 149 0.22 -7.32 -8.77
C GLU A 149 1.62 -7.39 -8.17
N ILE A 150 1.77 -7.25 -6.85
CA ILE A 150 3.06 -7.43 -6.17
C ILE A 150 3.60 -8.85 -6.40
N LYS A 151 2.76 -9.89 -6.28
CA LYS A 151 3.15 -11.28 -6.59
C LYS A 151 3.58 -11.45 -8.05
N ARG A 152 2.85 -10.84 -8.99
CA ARG A 152 3.18 -10.89 -10.42
C ARG A 152 4.54 -10.26 -10.69
N LEU A 153 4.80 -9.07 -10.14
CA LEU A 153 6.08 -8.37 -10.25
C LEU A 153 7.21 -9.18 -9.61
N ALA A 154 7.01 -9.65 -8.38
CA ALA A 154 7.97 -10.46 -7.64
C ALA A 154 8.36 -11.72 -8.42
N GLY A 155 7.37 -12.47 -8.93
CA GLY A 155 7.59 -13.66 -9.75
C GLY A 155 8.32 -13.33 -11.06
N GLY A 156 7.98 -12.22 -11.72
CA GLY A 156 8.69 -11.74 -12.92
C GLY A 156 10.16 -11.38 -12.66
N ALA A 157 10.48 -10.95 -11.44
CA ALA A 157 11.84 -10.65 -10.98
C ALA A 157 12.56 -11.86 -10.34
N GLY A 158 11.99 -13.07 -10.42
CA GLY A 158 12.59 -14.29 -9.87
C GLY A 158 12.52 -14.41 -8.35
N LYS A 159 11.74 -13.56 -7.67
CA LYS A 159 11.49 -13.66 -6.23
C LYS A 159 10.54 -14.82 -5.96
N ARG A 160 10.80 -15.55 -4.86
CA ARG A 160 10.09 -16.77 -4.45
C ARG A 160 8.99 -16.51 -3.45
N SER A 161 9.12 -15.44 -2.66
CA SER A 161 8.23 -15.15 -1.54
C SER A 161 7.83 -13.69 -1.50
N VAL A 162 6.63 -13.43 -0.98
CA VAL A 162 6.14 -12.11 -0.61
C VAL A 162 5.82 -12.16 0.88
N TYR A 163 6.53 -11.36 1.68
CA TYR A 163 6.31 -11.24 3.11
C TYR A 163 5.51 -9.99 3.46
N VAL A 164 4.86 -10.02 4.62
CA VAL A 164 4.22 -8.87 5.26
C VAL A 164 4.19 -9.16 6.76
N ASP A 165 4.31 -8.13 7.58
CA ASP A 165 4.01 -8.21 9.00
C ASP A 165 2.69 -7.50 9.31
N ALA A 166 2.06 -7.90 10.41
CA ALA A 166 0.83 -7.28 10.87
C ALA A 166 0.91 -7.09 12.38
N TRP A 167 0.53 -5.90 12.82
CA TRP A 167 0.39 -5.64 14.24
C TRP A 167 -0.78 -6.44 14.80
N ALA A 168 -0.49 -7.27 15.80
CA ALA A 168 -1.46 -8.19 16.40
C ALA A 168 -2.44 -7.51 17.37
N GLY A 169 -2.50 -6.17 17.43
CA GLY A 169 -3.40 -5.44 18.31
C GLY A 169 -4.89 -5.66 18.01
N ASN A 170 -5.77 -4.76 18.48
CA ASN A 170 -7.23 -4.94 18.37
C ASN A 170 -7.70 -6.33 18.88
N GLU A 171 -7.21 -6.73 20.06
CA GLU A 171 -7.49 -8.07 20.64
C GLU A 171 -7.15 -9.25 19.70
N ARG A 172 -6.16 -9.08 18.80
CA ARG A 172 -5.78 -10.05 17.76
C ARG A 172 -6.90 -10.36 16.76
N LYS A 173 -7.87 -9.45 16.62
CA LYS A 173 -8.98 -9.59 15.67
C LYS A 173 -8.60 -9.05 14.31
N LEU A 174 -9.04 -9.75 13.27
CA LEU A 174 -9.02 -9.21 11.91
C LEU A 174 -10.10 -8.13 11.77
N ASN A 175 -9.71 -6.99 11.19
CA ASN A 175 -10.66 -5.94 10.80
C ASN A 175 -11.61 -6.51 9.73
N ARG A 176 -12.93 -6.45 9.99
CA ARG A 176 -13.98 -7.02 9.12
C ARG A 176 -14.50 -6.00 8.11
#